data_AF-A0A935ATJ2-F1
#
_entry.id   AF-A0A935ATJ2-F1
#
_cell.length_a   1.000
_cell.length_b   1.000
_cell.length_c   1.000
_cell.angle_alpha   90.00
_cell.angle_beta   90.00
_cell.angle_gamma   90.00
#
_symmetry.space_group_name_H-M   'P 1'
#
loop_
_entity.id
_entity.type
_entity.pdbx_description
1 polymer ?
#
loop_
_entity_poly.entity_id
_entity_poly.type
_entity_poly.pdbx_seq_one_letter_code
_entity_poly.pdbx_strand_id
1 'polypeptide(L)' 'MTEATIVAPDRLAVTGSIAFRGETCAVAGELTVTRDGATIRIEGEQSFDVRDWGLQPPRVGLLKVSPEVTVRVAITATRA' A
#
# COMPACT_ATOMS: atom_id res chain seq x y z
N MET A 1 8.39 11.18 5.22
CA MET A 1 9.68 10.68 4.71
C MET A 1 9.47 9.22 4.35
N THR A 2 9.89 8.80 3.16
CA THR A 2 9.77 7.40 2.74
C THR A 2 11.12 6.74 2.93
N GLU A 3 11.15 5.60 3.61
CA GLU A 3 12.34 4.80 3.83
C GLU A 3 12.10 3.37 3.37
N ALA A 4 13.14 2.73 2.87
CA ALA A 4 13.10 1.33 2.45
C ALA A 4 14.37 0.62 2.92
N THR A 5 14.21 -0.57 3.46
CA THR A 5 15.32 -1.43 3.91
C THR A 5 15.19 -2.81 3.28
N ILE A 6 16.29 -3.34 2.76
CA ILE A 6 16.32 -4.71 2.23
C ILE A 6 16.26 -5.67 3.41
N VAL A 7 15.26 -6.55 3.43
CA VAL A 7 15.08 -7.57 4.47
C VAL A 7 15.31 -8.99 3.95
N ALA A 8 15.21 -9.18 2.63
CA ALA A 8 15.58 -10.40 1.91
C ALA A 8 15.97 -10.06 0.45
N PRO A 9 16.58 -10.98 -0.33
CA PRO A 9 17.01 -10.69 -1.70
C PRO A 9 15.94 -10.09 -2.63
N ASP A 10 14.69 -10.46 -2.40
CA ASP A 10 13.51 -10.01 -3.16
C ASP A 10 12.51 -9.24 -2.30
N ARG A 11 12.86 -8.84 -1.06
CA ARG A 11 11.93 -8.14 -0.16
C ARG A 11 12.49 -6.86 0.44
N LEU A 12 11.64 -5.84 0.46
CA LEU A 12 11.87 -4.55 1.09
C LEU A 12 10.85 -4.31 2.21
N ALA A 13 11.32 -3.96 3.41
CA ALA A 13 10.48 -3.28 4.39
C ALA A 13 10.43 -1.79 4.02
N VAL A 14 9.23 -1.22 3.90
CA VAL A 14 9.02 0.17 3.49
C VAL A 14 8.18 0.89 4.52
N THR A 15 8.62 2.07 4.92
CA THR A 15 7.84 3.01 5.71
C THR A 15 7.59 4.27 4.90
N GLY A 16 6.44 4.90 5.11
CA GLY A 16 6.08 6.11 4.40
C GLY A 16 4.80 6.71 4.94
N SER A 17 4.15 7.51 4.12
CA SER A 17 2.89 8.15 4.46
C SER A 17 1.94 8.15 3.28
N ILE A 18 0.67 7.85 3.54
CA ILE A 18 -0.42 7.94 2.56
C ILE A 18 -1.27 9.16 2.93
N ALA A 19 -1.36 10.11 2.00
CA ALA A 19 -2.25 11.25 2.10
C ALA A 19 -3.55 10.95 1.35
N PHE A 20 -4.68 11.06 2.03
CA PHE A 20 -6.00 10.88 1.45
C PHE A 20 -7.00 11.85 2.09
N ARG A 21 -7.73 12.61 1.25
CA ARG A 21 -8.71 13.64 1.68
C ARG A 21 -8.18 14.66 2.70
N GLY A 22 -6.90 15.01 2.62
CA GLY A 22 -6.28 15.99 3.52
C GLY A 22 -5.74 15.39 4.83
N GLU A 23 -6.04 14.13 5.10
CA GLU A 23 -5.45 13.38 6.22
C GLU A 23 -4.22 12.60 5.75
N THR A 24 -3.18 12.57 6.57
CA THR A 24 -1.94 11.83 6.28
C THR A 24 -1.68 10.80 7.36
N CYS A 25 -1.63 9.53 6.98
CA CYS A 25 -1.36 8.43 7.90
C CYS A 25 0.01 7.82 7.58
N ALA A 26 0.76 7.48 8.62
CA ALA A 26 1.97 6.68 8.46
C ALA A 26 1.61 5.25 8.05
N VAL A 27 2.40 4.66 7.16
CA VAL A 27 2.27 3.28 6.73
C VAL A 27 3.61 2.58 6.85
N ALA A 28 3.58 1.32 7.25
CA ALA A 28 4.69 0.39 7.15
C ALA A 28 4.18 -0.90 6.49
N GLY A 29 4.95 -1.47 5.57
CA GLY A 29 4.59 -2.71 4.88
C GLY A 29 5.79 -3.34 4.18
N GLU A 30 5.60 -4.54 3.66
CA GLU A 30 6.61 -5.25 2.88
C GLU A 30 6.27 -5.23 1.39
N LEU A 31 7.29 -5.03 0.55
CA LEU A 31 7.19 -5.13 -0.91
C LEU A 31 8.06 -6.27 -1.40
N THR A 32 7.57 -7.01 -2.39
CA THR A 32 8.36 -7.96 -3.16
C THR A 32 8.87 -7.30 -4.44
N VAL A 33 10.15 -7.49 -4.75
CA VAL A 33 10.81 -6.93 -5.93
C VAL A 33 11.33 -8.07 -6.78
N THR A 34 10.86 -8.15 -8.02
CA THR A 34 11.34 -9.12 -9.01
C THR A 34 11.93 -8.39 -10.21
N ARG A 35 12.93 -9.02 -10.84
CA ARG A 35 13.57 -8.49 -12.04
C ARG A 35 13.48 -9.52 -13.16
N ASP A 36 12.97 -9.09 -14.30
CA ASP A 36 12.95 -9.86 -15.54
C ASP A 36 13.64 -9.04 -16.64
N GLY A 37 14.90 -9.38 -16.93
CA GLY A 37 15.74 -8.65 -17.87
C GLY A 37 15.92 -7.16 -17.49
N ALA A 38 15.32 -6.28 -18.29
CA ALA A 38 15.33 -4.83 -18.11
C ALA A 38 14.11 -4.30 -17.33
N THR A 39 13.19 -5.19 -16.96
CA THR A 39 11.95 -4.87 -16.25
C THR A 39 12.10 -5.18 -14.77
N ILE A 40 11.64 -4.25 -13.93
CA ILE A 40 11.48 -4.45 -12.49
C ILE A 40 9.99 -4.46 -12.19
N ARG A 41 9.57 -5.44 -11.38
CA ARG A 41 8.21 -5.52 -10.85
C ARG A 41 8.25 -5.37 -9.33
N ILE A 42 7.43 -4.50 -8.80
CA ILE A 42 7.31 -4.25 -7.35
C ILE A 42 5.86 -4.50 -6.96
N GLU A 43 5.64 -5.41 -6.02
CA GLU A 43 4.32 -5.82 -5.59
C GLU A 43 4.20 -5.74 -4.08
N GLY A 44 3.03 -5.35 -3.57
CA GLY A 44 2.78 -5.23 -2.15
C GLY A 44 1.29 -5.15 -1.85
N GLU A 45 0.93 -5.51 -0.63
CA GLU A 45 -0.44 -5.49 -0.15
C GLU A 45 -0.46 -5.02 1.30
N GLN A 46 -1.42 -4.15 1.63
CA GLN A 46 -1.64 -3.71 3.01
C GLN A 46 -3.13 -3.47 3.24
N SER A 47 -3.63 -3.94 4.37
CA SER A 47 -4.98 -3.61 4.84
C SER A 47 -4.96 -2.36 5.72
N PHE A 48 -5.97 -1.53 5.56
CA PHE A 48 -6.14 -0.28 6.29
C PHE A 48 -7.58 -0.13 6.77
N ASP A 49 -7.75 0.55 7.88
CA ASP A 49 -9.05 1.03 8.30
C ASP A 49 -9.30 2.43 7.72
N VAL A 50 -10.31 2.55 6.86
CA VAL A 50 -10.60 3.84 6.22
C VAL A 50 -10.98 4.94 7.22
N ARG A 51 -11.42 4.56 8.42
CA ARG A 51 -11.80 5.50 9.48
C ARG A 51 -10.62 6.28 10.03
N ASP A 52 -9.40 5.76 9.87
CA ASP A 52 -8.17 6.47 10.26
C ASP A 52 -7.97 7.75 9.43
N TRP A 53 -8.55 7.81 8.23
CA TRP A 53 -8.63 9.03 7.39
C TRP A 53 -9.96 9.77 7.52
N GLY A 54 -10.74 9.53 8.57
CA GLY A 54 -12.03 10.17 8.81
C GLY A 54 -13.15 9.73 7.85
N LEU A 55 -12.96 8.67 7.06
CA LEU A 55 -14.03 8.13 6.23
C LEU A 55 -15.07 7.39 7.07
N GLN A 56 -16.34 7.61 6.74
CA GLN A 56 -17.45 6.83 7.27
C GLN A 56 -17.91 5.85 6.20
N PRO A 57 -17.74 4.52 6.40
CA PRO A 57 -18.25 3.53 5.45
C PRO A 57 -19.76 3.66 5.28
N PRO A 58 -20.28 3.59 4.05
CA PRO A 58 -21.71 3.72 3.81
C PRO A 58 -22.49 2.52 4.34
N ARG A 59 -23.79 2.74 4.56
CA ARG A 59 -24.78 1.68 4.79
C ARG A 59 -25.60 1.54 3.52
N VAL A 60 -25.82 0.31 3.07
CA VAL A 60 -26.61 0.01 1.87
C VAL A 60 -27.81 -0.82 2.32
N GLY A 61 -28.93 -0.13 2.60
CA GLY A 61 -30.11 -0.74 3.21
C GLY A 61 -29.79 -1.36 4.58
N LEU A 62 -29.96 -2.68 4.70
CA LEU A 62 -29.63 -3.46 5.90
C LEU A 62 -28.15 -3.86 5.99
N LEU A 63 -27.36 -3.62 4.94
CA LEU A 63 -25.95 -4.02 4.88
C LEU A 63 -25.02 -2.89 5.36
N LYS A 64 -23.95 -3.28 6.05
CA LYS A 64 -22.86 -2.39 6.48
C LYS A 64 -21.61 -2.70 5.66
N VAL A 65 -21.01 -1.70 5.03
CA VAL A 65 -19.72 -1.85 4.34
C VAL A 65 -18.62 -1.96 5.39
N SER A 66 -17.70 -2.92 5.19
CA SER A 66 -16.52 -3.06 6.05
C SER A 66 -15.65 -1.81 5.96
N PRO A 67 -15.15 -1.28 7.08
CA PRO A 67 -14.17 -0.20 7.06
C PRO A 67 -12.77 -0.67 6.61
N GLU A 68 -12.52 -1.97 6.64
CA GLU A 68 -11.24 -2.53 6.20
C GLU A 68 -11.16 -2.53 4.67
N VAL A 69 -10.11 -1.92 4.13
CA VAL A 69 -9.76 -1.96 2.72
C VAL A 69 -8.38 -2.54 2.54
N THR A 70 -8.24 -3.44 1.57
CA THR A 70 -6.94 -3.97 1.15
C THR A 70 -6.47 -3.23 -0.09
N VAL A 71 -5.35 -2.53 0.03
CA VAL A 71 -4.71 -1.84 -1.10
C VAL A 71 -3.59 -2.72 -1.62
N ARG A 72 -3.64 -2.99 -2.93
CA ARG A 72 -2.60 -3.71 -3.66
C ARG A 72 -1.86 -2.75 -4.56
N VAL A 73 -0.53 -2.78 -4.52
CA VAL A 73 0.34 -2.08 -5.46
C VAL A 73 1.02 -3.09 -6.35
N ALA A 74 1.03 -2.80 -7.65
CA ALA A 74 1.76 -3.57 -8.66
C ALA A 74 2.37 -2.57 -9.64
N ILE A 75 3.66 -2.31 -9.47
CA ILE A 75 4.42 -1.33 -10.26
C ILE A 75 5.31 -2.12 -11.22
N THR A 76 5.30 -1.72 -12.49
CA THR A 76 6.26 -2.20 -13.49
C THR A 76 7.09 -1.02 -13.95
N ALA A 77 8.41 -1.15 -13.88
CA ALA A 77 9.35 -0.11 -14.28
C ALA A 77 10.38 -0.68 -15.26
N THR A 78 10.76 0.12 -16.26
CA THR A 78 11.86 -0.15 -17.18
C THR A 78 12.89 0.96 -17.09
N ARG A 79 14.12 0.69 -17.50
CA ARG A 79 15.12 1.75 -17.66
C ARG A 79 14.66 2.72 -18.75
N ALA A 80 14.75 4.02 -18.47
CA ALA A 80 14.53 5.10 -19.45
C ALA A 80 15.73 5.26 -20.38
#